data_AF-A0AAU1WQM0-F1
#
_entry.id   AF-A0AAU1WQM0-F1
#
_cell.length_a   1.000
_cell.length_b   1.000
_cell.length_c   1.000
_cell.angle_alpha   90.00
_cell.angle_beta   90.00
_cell.angle_gamma   90.00
#
_symmetry.space_group_name_H-M   'P 1'
#
loop_
_entity.id
_entity.type
_entity.pdbx_description
1 polymer ?
#
loop_
_entity_poly.entity_id
_entity_poly.type
_entity_poly.pdbx_seq_one_letter_code
_entity_poly.pdbx_strand_id
1 'polypeptide(L)' 'MPHLTIKHFPKTLTPEERTELVSKLTAAVTEAFACEEGVISIALHPVEPALWDEQVYRPEITALRDTLIKTPAY' A
#
# COMPACT_ATOMS: atom_id res chain seq x y z
N MET A 1 10.17 6.64 -10.92
CA MET A 1 10.50 5.59 -9.94
C MET A 1 9.35 5.49 -8.95
N PRO A 2 8.45 4.52 -9.11
CA PRO A 2 7.28 4.38 -8.23
C PRO A 2 7.64 3.91 -6.82
N HIS A 3 6.96 4.44 -5.82
CA HIS A 3 7.00 3.95 -4.44
C HIS A 3 5.58 3.64 -3.95
N LEU A 4 5.40 2.46 -3.39
CA LEU A 4 4.15 2.02 -2.81
C LEU A 4 4.33 1.85 -1.30
N THR A 5 3.40 2.38 -0.53
CA THR A 5 3.32 2.17 0.92
C THR A 5 1.98 1.53 1.23
N ILE A 6 2.00 0.40 1.94
CA ILE A 6 0.79 -0.30 2.38
C ILE A 6 0.76 -0.28 3.90
N LYS A 7 -0.18 0.49 4.46
CA LYS A 7 -0.55 0.41 5.86
C LYS A 7 -1.71 -0.56 6.02
N HIS A 8 -1.61 -1.49 6.96
CA HIS A 8 -2.62 -2.52 7.17
C HIS A 8 -2.71 -2.92 8.64
N PHE A 9 -3.83 -3.50 9.07
CA PHE A 9 -3.88 -4.13 10.38
C PHE A 9 -2.93 -5.32 10.48
N PRO A 10 -2.37 -5.64 11.66
CA PRO A 10 -1.40 -6.70 11.81
C PRO A 10 -1.94 -8.03 11.25
N LYS A 11 -1.25 -8.55 10.24
CA LYS A 11 -1.46 -9.89 9.68
C LYS A 11 -0.09 -10.44 9.35
N THR A 12 0.21 -11.65 9.83
CA THR A 12 1.38 -12.41 9.38
C THR A 12 1.08 -12.97 7.99
N LEU A 13 1.87 -12.57 7.00
CA LEU A 13 1.84 -13.17 5.67
C LEU A 13 2.82 -14.34 5.63
N THR A 14 2.44 -15.45 5.02
CA THR A 14 3.43 -16.50 4.69
C THR A 14 4.43 -15.98 3.65
N PRO A 15 5.61 -16.61 3.51
CA PRO A 15 6.57 -16.26 2.45
C PRO A 15 5.94 -16.28 1.05
N GLU A 16 5.05 -17.23 0.78
CA GLU A 16 4.34 -17.39 -0.49
C GLU A 16 3.31 -16.27 -0.70
N GLU A 17 2.47 -15.97 0.31
CA GLU A 17 1.53 -14.85 0.25
C GLU A 17 2.24 -13.52 0.02
N ARG A 18 3.39 -13.32 0.68
CA ARG A 18 4.20 -12.10 0.53
C ARG A 18 4.80 -12.00 -0.88
N THR A 19 5.32 -13.10 -1.41
CA THR A 19 5.91 -13.15 -2.76
C THR A 19 4.84 -12.87 -3.82
N GLU A 20 3.67 -13.49 -3.68
CA GLU A 20 2.54 -13.31 -4.59
C GLU A 20 2.03 -11.85 -4.57
N LEU A 21 1.93 -11.25 -3.38
CA LEU A 21 1.54 -9.85 -3.23
C LEU A 21 2.53 -8.92 -3.96
N VAL A 22 3.84 -9.10 -3.72
CA VAL A 22 4.88 -8.27 -4.35
C VAL A 22 4.85 -8.43 -5.86
N SER A 23 4.77 -9.65 -6.38
CA SER A 23 4.70 -9.92 -7.82
C SER A 23 3.53 -9.19 -8.49
N LYS A 24 2.32 -9.30 -7.93
CA LYS A 24 1.12 -8.66 -8.47
C LYS A 24 1.20 -7.14 -8.46
N LEU A 25 1.70 -6.55 -7.39
CA LEU A 25 1.83 -5.09 -7.28
C LEU A 25 2.88 -4.55 -8.24
N THR A 26 4.05 -5.19 -8.31
CA THR A 26 5.11 -4.81 -9.26
C THR A 26 4.61 -4.88 -10.69
N ALA A 27 3.93 -5.96 -11.08
CA ALA A 27 3.37 -6.11 -12.43
C ALA A 27 2.38 -4.99 -12.78
N ALA A 28 1.41 -4.72 -11.90
CA ALA A 28 0.39 -3.68 -12.14
C ALA A 28 1.02 -2.28 -12.29
N VAL A 29 2.03 -1.97 -11.48
CA VAL A 29 2.71 -0.67 -11.50
C VAL A 29 3.61 -0.54 -12.74
N THR A 30 4.37 -1.58 -13.07
CA THR A 30 5.18 -1.64 -14.30
C THR A 30 4.32 -1.42 -15.53
N GLU A 31 3.16 -2.07 -15.62
CA GLU A 31 2.24 -1.93 -16.75
C GLU A 31 1.65 -0.50 -16.83
N ALA A 32 1.16 0.04 -15.71
CA ALA A 32 0.53 1.36 -15.69
C ALA A 32 1.50 2.51 -15.95
N PHE A 33 2.75 2.40 -15.50
CA PHE A 33 3.76 3.47 -15.59
C PHE A 33 4.83 3.23 -16.66
N ALA A 34 4.78 2.11 -17.39
CA ALA A 34 5.76 1.73 -18.41
C ALA A 34 7.21 1.84 -17.92
N CYS A 35 7.50 1.30 -16.72
CA CYS A 35 8.82 1.38 -16.09
C CYS A 35 9.41 0.00 -15.79
N GLU A 36 10.73 -0.06 -15.61
CA GLU A 36 11.40 -1.30 -15.20
C GLU A 36 11.02 -1.72 -13.76
N GLU A 37 11.00 -3.02 -13.48
CA GLU A 37 10.66 -3.53 -12.14
C GLU A 37 11.66 -3.07 -11.06
N GLY A 38 12.94 -2.94 -11.42
CA GLY A 38 14.02 -2.61 -10.50
C GLY A 38 13.94 -1.19 -9.92
N VAL A 39 13.08 -0.33 -10.47
CA VAL A 39 12.86 1.04 -9.96
C VAL A 39 11.64 1.16 -9.06
N ILE A 40 10.94 0.06 -8.79
CA ILE A 40 9.77 0.01 -7.92
C ILE A 40 10.21 -0.38 -6.50
N SER A 41 9.70 0.35 -5.51
CA SER A 41 9.91 0.03 -4.10
C SER A 41 8.57 -0.10 -3.37
N ILE A 42 8.47 -1.05 -2.45
CA ILE A 42 7.23 -1.36 -1.72
C ILE A 42 7.54 -1.48 -0.22
N ALA A 43 6.86 -0.68 0.60
CA ALA A 43 6.92 -0.73 2.06
C ALA A 43 5.62 -1.30 2.64
N LEU A 44 5.74 -2.20 3.63
CA LEU A 44 4.61 -2.74 4.40
C LEU A 44 4.72 -2.25 5.85
N HIS A 45 3.62 -1.70 6.36
CA HIS A 45 3.55 -1.17 7.72
C HIS A 45 2.31 -1.73 8.44
N PRO A 46 2.48 -2.70 9.37
CA PRO A 46 1.41 -3.07 10.26
C PRO A 46 1.10 -1.92 11.21
N VAL A 47 -0.18 -1.58 11.37
CA VAL A 47 -0.68 -0.53 12.26
C VAL A 47 -1.79 -1.13 13.11
N GLU A 48 -1.62 -1.08 14.43
CA GLU A 48 -2.63 -1.58 15.37
C GLU A 48 -3.99 -0.87 15.16
N PRO A 49 -5.13 -1.59 15.27
CA PRO A 49 -6.44 -0.99 15.05
C PRO A 49 -6.71 0.24 15.92
N ALA A 50 -6.22 0.23 17.17
CA ALA A 50 -6.35 1.34 18.11
C ALA A 50 -5.64 2.62 17.65
N LEU A 51 -4.65 2.50 16.75
CA LEU A 51 -3.84 3.60 16.23
C LEU A 51 -4.23 4.00 14.81
N TRP A 52 -5.20 3.31 14.19
CA TRP A 52 -5.56 3.51 12.78
C TRP A 52 -6.08 4.91 12.50
N ASP A 53 -6.92 5.44 13.41
CA ASP A 53 -7.49 6.78 13.25
C ASP A 53 -6.39 7.85 13.19
N GLU A 54 -5.45 7.79 14.14
CA GLU A 54 -4.34 8.73 14.28
C GLU A 54 -3.29 8.57 13.17
N GLN A 55 -2.93 7.35 12.81
CA GLN A 55 -1.79 7.07 11.92
C GLN A 55 -2.15 6.91 10.45
N VAL A 56 -3.43 6.70 10.12
CA VAL A 56 -3.88 6.43 8.74
C VAL A 56 -5.12 7.25 8.39
N TYR A 57 -6.22 7.10 9.11
CA TYR A 57 -7.50 7.66 8.67
C TYR A 57 -7.49 9.18 8.60
N ARG A 58 -7.04 9.86 9.66
CA ARG A 58 -6.94 11.32 9.63
C ARG A 58 -5.86 11.82 8.68
N PRO A 59 -4.58 11.40 8.78
CA PRO A 59 -3.51 11.99 8.00
C PRO A 59 -3.46 11.56 6.53
N GLU A 60 -3.89 10.34 6.20
CA GLU A 60 -3.70 9.79 4.85
C GLU A 60 -5.00 9.58 4.07
N ILE A 61 -6.15 9.48 4.75
CA ILE A 61 -7.44 9.29 4.07
C ILE A 61 -8.24 10.60 4.07
N THR A 62 -8.45 11.19 5.23
CA THR A 62 -9.26 12.42 5.37
C THR A 62 -8.51 13.64 4.85
N ALA A 63 -7.27 13.84 5.29
CA ALA A 63 -6.48 15.01 4.90
C ALA A 63 -6.03 14.99 3.43
N LEU A 64 -5.95 13.80 2.80
CA LEU A 64 -5.51 13.62 1.42
C LEU A 64 -6.63 13.13 0.50
N ARG A 65 -7.89 13.35 0.88
CA ARG A 65 -9.08 12.81 0.21
C ARG A 65 -9.09 13.04 -1.31
N ASP A 66 -8.67 14.22 -1.75
CA ASP A 66 -8.67 14.60 -3.17
C ASP A 66 -7.58 13.90 -4.00
N THR A 67 -6.58 13.31 -3.34
CA THR A 67 -5.51 12.53 -4.00
C THR A 67 -5.82 11.03 -4.05
N LEU A 68 -6.86 10.57 -3.35
CA LEU A 68 -7.24 9.16 -3.33
C LEU A 68 -7.84 8.76 -4.68
N ILE A 69 -7.17 7.84 -5.37
CA ILE A 69 -7.73 7.17 -6.56
C ILE A 69 -8.81 6.14 -6.22
N LYS A 70 -8.93 5.77 -4.92
CA LYS A 70 -9.94 4.88 -4.38
C LYS A 70 -10.27 5.27 -2.93
N THR A 71 -11.53 5.55 -2.65
CA THR A 71 -12.01 5.93 -1.31
C THR A 71 -12.52 4.70 -0.54
N PRO A 72 -12.26 4.59 0.78
CA PRO A 72 -12.90 3.58 1.62
C PRO A 72 -14.42 3.83 1.75
N ALA A 73 -15.15 2.76 2.10
CA ALA A 73 -16.60 2.82 2.34
C ALA A 73 -16.96 2.91 3.84
N TYR A 74 -15.99 3.21 4.70
CA TYR A 74 -16.13 3.34 6.15
C TYR A 74 -15.83 4.76 6.63
#